data_AF-A0A7U4GFV4-F1
#
_entry.id   AF-A0A7U4GFV4-F1
#
_cell.length_a   1.000
_cell.length_b   1.000
_cell.length_c   1.000
_cell.angle_alpha   90.00
_cell.angle_beta   90.00
_cell.angle_gamma   90.00
#
_symmetry.space_group_name_H-M   'P 1'
#
loop_
_entity.id
_entity.type
_entity.pdbx_description
1 polymer ?
#
loop_
_entity_poly.entity_id
_entity_poly.type
_entity_poly.pdbx_seq_one_letter_code
_entity_poly.pdbx_strand_id
1 'polypeptide(L)'
;MKQFPFDKRYEIEDASGIAEYYIDGDEYIRGQDGVPGYRIDGYEVYEHNAEAKLAGFLEGKHITTPDADILFTILDETPREE
;
A
#
# COMPACT_ATOMS: atom_id res chain seq x y z
N MET A 1 -10.24 12.61 9.40
CA MET A 1 -9.94 11.83 8.17
C MET A 1 -10.04 10.36 8.54
N LYS A 2 -10.65 9.51 7.70
CA LYS A 2 -10.81 8.08 7.99
C LYS A 2 -9.52 7.35 7.63
N GLN A 3 -9.00 6.54 8.55
CA GLN A 3 -7.87 5.64 8.32
C GLN A 3 -8.24 4.60 7.25
N PHE A 4 -7.26 4.13 6.48
CA PHE A 4 -7.49 3.08 5.48
C PHE A 4 -7.99 1.80 6.18
N PRO A 5 -9.07 1.17 5.69
CA PRO A 5 -9.64 0.02 6.35
C PRO A 5 -8.83 -1.22 5.98
N PHE A 6 -7.99 -1.69 6.90
CA PHE A 6 -7.25 -2.94 6.76
C PHE A 6 -8.15 -4.15 7.09
N ASP A 7 -9.33 -4.26 6.47
CA ASP A 7 -10.33 -5.28 6.83
C ASP A 7 -10.26 -6.57 5.98
N LYS A 8 -9.61 -6.49 4.82
CA LYS A 8 -9.53 -7.57 3.84
C LYS A 8 -8.20 -7.54 3.10
N ARG A 9 -8.04 -8.47 2.16
CA ARG A 9 -6.92 -8.45 1.22
C ARG A 9 -7.16 -7.40 0.14
N TYR A 10 -6.15 -6.56 -0.11
CA TYR A 10 -6.14 -5.59 -1.19
C TYR A 10 -4.96 -5.87 -2.11
N GLU A 11 -5.18 -5.82 -3.42
CA GLU A 11 -4.12 -5.85 -4.41
C GLU A 11 -3.55 -4.45 -4.61
N ILE A 12 -2.26 -4.37 -4.92
CA ILE A 12 -1.55 -3.11 -5.04
C ILE A 12 -0.72 -3.13 -6.32
N GLU A 13 -0.94 -2.10 -7.13
CA GLU A 13 -0.14 -1.81 -8.32
C GLU A 13 1.06 -0.94 -7.95
N ASP A 14 2.21 -1.21 -8.57
CA ASP A 14 3.35 -0.31 -8.57
C ASP A 14 3.11 0.92 -9.47
N ALA A 15 4.07 1.85 -9.50
CA ALA A 15 4.04 3.03 -10.35
C ALA A 15 3.88 2.73 -11.87
N SER A 16 4.24 1.52 -12.30
CA SER A 16 4.09 1.01 -13.67
C SER A 16 2.71 0.41 -13.95
N GLY A 17 1.84 0.30 -12.94
CA GLY A 17 0.54 -0.34 -13.05
C GLY A 17 0.59 -1.88 -12.99
N ILE A 18 1.65 -2.48 -12.43
CA ILE A 18 1.76 -3.93 -12.27
C ILE A 18 1.33 -4.31 -10.86
N ALA A 19 0.29 -5.15 -10.77
CA ALA A 19 -0.23 -5.68 -9.51
C ALA A 19 0.70 -6.78 -8.94
N GLU A 20 1.81 -6.36 -8.35
CA GLU A 20 2.83 -7.26 -7.76
C GLU A 20 2.90 -7.17 -6.23
N TYR A 21 2.09 -6.30 -5.61
CA TYR A 21 2.02 -6.13 -4.16
C TYR A 21 0.62 -6.41 -3.61
N TYR A 22 0.52 -6.67 -2.30
CA TYR A 22 -0.75 -6.80 -1.61
C TYR A 22 -0.67 -6.44 -0.13
N ILE A 23 -1.83 -6.11 0.45
CA ILE A 23 -2.07 -6.02 1.89
C ILE A 23 -3.03 -7.14 2.28
N ASP A 24 -2.86 -7.79 3.44
CA ASP A 24 -3.68 -8.92 3.89
C ASP A 24 -4.35 -8.65 5.25
N GLY A 25 -5.21 -7.62 5.31
CA GLY A 25 -5.94 -7.29 6.54
C GLY A 25 -5.06 -6.72 7.68
N ASP A 26 -3.90 -6.18 7.33
CA ASP A 26 -2.96 -5.57 8.27
C ASP A 26 -2.23 -4.37 7.64
N GLU A 27 -1.31 -3.76 8.39
CA GLU A 27 -0.60 -2.54 7.99
C GLU A 27 0.59 -2.75 7.04
N TYR A 28 0.88 -3.98 6.60
CA TYR A 28 2.06 -4.28 5.80
C TYR A 28 1.74 -4.52 4.32
N ILE A 29 2.53 -3.89 3.46
CA ILE A 29 2.54 -4.13 2.02
C ILE A 29 3.60 -5.19 1.73
N ARG A 30 3.18 -6.27 1.08
CA ARG A 30 4.00 -7.44 0.77
C ARG A 30 4.13 -7.62 -0.73
N GLY A 31 5.28 -8.09 -1.18
CA GLY A 31 5.42 -8.62 -2.53
C GLY A 31 4.73 -9.98 -2.68
N GLN A 32 4.62 -10.50 -3.90
CA GLN A 32 4.04 -11.83 -4.17
C GLN A 32 4.73 -12.99 -3.42
N ASP A 33 5.99 -12.82 -3.02
CA ASP A 33 6.74 -13.76 -2.18
C ASP A 33 6.31 -13.76 -0.70
N GLY A 34 5.47 -12.80 -0.29
CA GLY A 34 4.92 -12.67 1.06
C GLY A 34 5.81 -11.92 2.05
N VAL A 35 7.00 -11.46 1.64
CA VAL A 35 7.87 -10.65 2.49
C VAL A 35 7.34 -9.21 2.53
N PRO A 36 7.20 -8.62 3.73
CA PRO A 36 6.83 -7.21 3.88
C PRO A 36 7.94 -6.31 3.32
N GLY A 37 7.60 -5.51 2.32
CA GLY A 37 8.46 -4.47 1.76
C GLY A 37 8.24 -3.12 2.44
N TYR A 38 7.00 -2.83 2.85
CA TYR A 38 6.61 -1.56 3.47
C TYR A 38 5.62 -1.76 4.62
N ARG A 39 5.55 -0.76 5.52
CA ARG A 39 4.59 -0.69 6.63
C ARG A 39 3.88 0.66 6.62
N ILE A 40 2.57 0.64 6.81
CA ILE A 40 1.72 1.83 6.87
C ILE A 40 1.41 2.14 8.33
N ASP A 41 1.93 3.25 8.85
CA ASP A 41 1.61 3.73 10.19
C ASP A 41 0.74 5.00 10.10
N GLY A 42 -0.56 4.84 10.31
CA GLY A 42 -1.54 5.90 10.10
C GLY A 42 -1.65 6.30 8.63
N TYR A 43 -0.97 7.39 8.25
CA TYR A 43 -0.89 7.90 6.88
C TYR A 43 0.53 7.87 6.31
N GLU A 44 1.52 7.45 7.10
CA GLU A 44 2.92 7.40 6.70
C GLU A 44 3.28 5.98 6.26
N VAL A 45 4.03 5.86 5.18
CA VAL A 45 4.47 4.57 4.64
C VAL A 45 5.99 4.50 4.77
N TYR A 46 6.48 3.49 5.46
CA TYR A 46 7.89 3.27 5.74
C TYR A 46 8.39 2.01 5.07
N GLU A 47 9.65 1.99 4.64
CA GLU A 47 10.30 0.76 4.18
C GLU A 47 10.49 -0.20 5.36
N HIS A 48 10.09 -1.46 5.20
CA HIS A 48 10.18 -2.47 6.25
C HIS A 48 11.65 -2.85 6.56
N ASN A 49 12.50 -2.85 5.53
CA ASN A 49 13.89 -3.29 5.62
C ASN A 49 14.88 -2.16 6.01
N ALA A 50 14.41 -0.94 6.23
CA ALA A 50 15.24 0.19 6.62
C ALA A 50 14.65 0.87 7.86
N GLU A 51 15.44 1.02 8.93
CA GLU A 51 14.99 1.68 10.14
C GLU A 51 14.50 3.10 9.85
N ALA A 52 13.19 3.31 9.99
CA ALA A 52 12.50 4.60 9.90
C ALA A 52 12.68 5.37 8.58
N LYS A 53 12.89 4.68 7.45
CA LYS A 53 12.94 5.35 6.15
C LYS A 53 11.53 5.56 5.60
N LEU A 54 11.07 6.82 5.63
CA LEU A 54 9.80 7.23 5.02
C LEU A 54 9.88 7.01 3.50
N ALA A 55 9.03 6.13 2.99
CA ALA A 55 8.85 5.86 1.57
C ALA A 55 7.81 6.80 0.96
N GLY A 56 6.78 7.17 1.73
CA GLY A 56 5.69 7.97 1.21
C GLY A 56 4.53 8.18 2.17
N PHE A 57 3.41 8.63 1.63
CA PHE A 57 2.18 8.92 2.35
C PHE A 57 0.99 8.24 1.69
N LEU A 58 0.12 7.65 2.50
CA LEU A 58 -1.14 7.05 2.06
C LEU A 58 -2.24 8.10 2.02
N GLU A 59 -2.70 8.42 0.81
CA GLU A 59 -3.81 9.33 0.55
C GLU A 59 -4.96 8.62 -0.17
N GLY A 60 -5.95 8.21 0.62
CA GLY A 60 -7.09 7.45 0.11
C GLY A 60 -6.68 6.05 -0.35
N LYS A 61 -6.44 5.88 -1.65
CA LYS A 61 -5.98 4.61 -2.26
C LYS A 61 -4.61 4.71 -2.90
N HIS A 62 -3.99 5.88 -2.89
CA HIS A 62 -2.69 6.09 -3.52
C HIS A 62 -1.65 6.27 -2.43
N ILE A 63 -0.49 5.66 -2.62
CA ILE A 63 0.69 5.94 -1.83
C ILE A 63 1.61 6.77 -2.70
N THR A 64 1.91 7.98 -2.25
CA THR A 64 2.76 8.94 -2.97
C THR A 64 4.09 9.11 -2.25
N THR A 65 5.17 9.28 -3.00
CA THR A 65 6.47 9.66 -2.43
C THR A 65 6.39 11.06 -1.81
N PRO A 66 7.38 11.48 -1.00
CA PRO A 66 7.47 12.86 -0.52
C PRO A 66 7.50 13.92 -1.63
N ASP A 67 7.91 13.54 -2.84
CA ASP A 67 7.93 14.37 -4.05
C ASP A 67 6.59 14.37 -4.83
N ALA A 68 5.56 13.72 -4.29
CA ALA A 68 4.22 13.58 -4.86
C ALA A 68 4.12 12.69 -6.13
N ASP A 69 5.12 11.85 -6.40
CA ASP A 69 5.02 10.80 -7.41
C ASP A 69 4.23 9.60 -6.86
N ILE A 70 3.46 8.93 -7.71
CA ILE A 70 2.75 7.70 -7.32
C ILE A 70 3.77 6.59 -7.10
N LEU A 71 3.83 6.05 -5.89
CA LEU A 71 4.61 4.88 -5.54
C LEU A 71 3.78 3.61 -5.72
N PHE A 72 2.58 3.60 -5.14
CA PHE A 72 1.66 2.47 -5.19
C PHE A 72 0.21 2.92 -5.32
N THR A 73 -0.62 2.07 -5.94
CA THR A 73 -2.07 2.25 -6.02
C THR A 73 -2.78 1.01 -5.46
N ILE A 74 -3.58 1.21 -4.43
CA ILE A 74 -4.38 0.15 -3.81
C ILE A 74 -5.65 -0.06 -4.64
N LEU A 75 -5.77 -1.25 -5.21
CA LEU A 75 -6.96 -1.70 -5.91
C LEU A 75 -8.00 -2.14 -4.87
N ASP A 76 -9.19 -1.53 -4.92
CA ASP A 76 -10.35 -2.17 -4.29
C ASP A 76 -10.72 -3.39 -5.10
N GLU A 77 -11.34 -4.38 -4.45
CA GLU A 77 -12.01 -5.46 -5.17
C GLU A 77 -12.78 -4.84 -6.34
N THR A 78 -12.51 -5.33 -7.55
CA THR A 78 -13.38 -5.17 -8.71
C THR A 78 -14.80 -5.35 -8.18
N PRO A 79 -15.75 -4.44 -8.47
CA PRO A 79 -17.12 -4.59 -7.97
C PRO A 79 -17.53 -6.04 -8.25
N ARG A 80 -17.86 -6.80 -7.20
CA ARG A 80 -18.59 -8.05 -7.42
C ARG A 80 -19.87 -7.60 -8.10
N GLU A 81 -19.93 -7.77 -9.42
CA GLU A 81 -21.21 -7.67 -10.14
C GLU A 81 -22.15 -8.63 -9.42
N GLU A 82 -23.25 -8.07 -8.92
CA GLU A 82 -24.30 -8.74 -8.14
C GLU A 82 -24.93 -9.92 -8.89
#